data_AF-A0A3M1EB90-F1
#
_entry.id   AF-A0A3M1EB90-F1
#
_cell.length_a   1.000
_cell.length_b   1.000
_cell.length_c   1.000
_cell.angle_alpha   90.00
_cell.angle_beta   90.00
_cell.angle_gamma   90.00
#
_symmetry.space_group_name_H-M   'P 1'
#
loop_
_entity.id
_entity.type
_entity.pdbx_description
1 polymer ?
#
loop_
_entity_poly.entity_id
_entity_poly.type
_entity_poly.pdbx_seq_one_letter_code
_entity_poly.pdbx_strand_id
1 'polypeptide(L)'
;MLALLVLFRPSLPLASPFYDPTLSWRTIETPHFSIHYHDGLAEIAGRVAEVAEEVHARLTQAIKWTPQGKTQIVVLDRTDEANGSATIFPYRTIRIFVAPPTEKSALDAYDDWLRTLLLHEYTHILHLDTVHGLPRIIRYLFGNVITPNGAQPQWVIEGFATYEETMESTGGRGRATFARMMLRMAALEGKFPPIDRAAGGYRGWPAGAIPYIFGAAFHHHLAERFGPERIADLYQAYAGRLIPYFIESNARAILGERLADLWEEWTQALRVESLETKARIEAEGRIEGERRTHFGFVVHAPRFSADGSSLFFATRDFDGPPRLRELDLESGRITTLGENISTESLDLSPDGDFLVLSQIKPYRRFYRFHDLYLFDLAERKLSRLTQGARVWDADLSPDGTRFVAVRTEKGQQNLVEIDRRGEKITPLSFSNDGTAYATPRWSPDGTSFVTSVKGKTPARDLVLYDGTATPHPLLCDGARNLQPTWSPDGRFLLYASDRTGISNLYALDLSSDTIYQVTNVVGGAFEPTISPDRHEIAYVGYHAEGFDIYLLPFAPEGWKSIGRRQPCGKKEGGGDGAGATPAAPDPAPPPEHPYRARDTLLPPTVLFPRFEQGSFESVISLETAMNDVLGYH
;
A
#
# COMPACT_ATOMS: atom_id res chain seq x y z
N MET A 1 12.49 -38.28 46.55
CA MET A 1 11.23 -37.52 46.38
C MET A 1 11.51 -36.33 45.47
N LEU A 2 11.34 -36.49 44.15
CA LEU A 2 11.29 -35.35 43.25
C LEU A 2 9.90 -34.73 43.40
N ALA A 3 9.78 -33.68 44.22
CA ALA A 3 8.56 -32.90 44.27
C ALA A 3 8.54 -32.03 43.00
N LEU A 4 7.71 -32.42 42.03
CA LEU A 4 7.36 -31.57 40.89
C LEU A 4 6.51 -30.42 41.43
N LEU A 5 7.17 -29.36 41.91
CA LEU A 5 6.51 -28.15 42.39
C LEU A 5 6.08 -27.34 41.16
N VAL A 6 4.88 -27.62 40.66
CA VAL A 6 4.20 -26.76 39.70
C VAL A 6 3.76 -25.51 40.45
N LEU A 7 4.64 -24.52 40.52
CA LEU A 7 4.32 -23.20 41.03
C LEU A 7 3.52 -22.44 39.96
N PHE A 8 2.19 -22.50 40.04
CA PHE A 8 1.34 -21.51 39.39
C PHE A 8 1.55 -20.17 40.08
N ARG A 9 2.48 -19.36 39.58
CA ARG A 9 2.41 -17.92 39.81
C ARG A 9 1.49 -17.34 38.76
N PRO A 10 0.27 -16.89 39.12
CA PRO A 10 -0.45 -15.97 38.25
C PRO A 10 0.30 -14.64 38.34
N SER A 11 1.41 -14.50 37.62
CA SER A 11 1.64 -13.21 36.99
C SER A 11 0.51 -13.10 35.98
N LEU A 12 -0.60 -12.48 36.36
CA LEU A 12 -1.42 -11.79 35.39
C LEU A 12 -0.58 -10.56 35.04
N PRO A 13 0.22 -10.53 33.96
CA PRO A 13 0.29 -9.26 33.28
C PRO A 13 -1.19 -8.95 33.00
N LEU A 14 -1.67 -7.78 33.43
CA LEU A 14 -2.86 -7.21 32.82
C LEU A 14 -2.52 -7.12 31.33
N ALA A 15 -2.78 -8.20 30.59
CA ALA A 15 -2.60 -8.24 29.16
C ALA A 15 -3.50 -7.12 28.67
N SER A 16 -2.89 -6.05 28.18
CA SER A 16 -3.64 -5.04 27.48
C SER A 16 -4.31 -5.77 26.33
N PRO A 17 -5.65 -5.83 26.27
CA PRO A 17 -6.31 -6.57 25.20
C PRO A 17 -5.79 -6.04 23.87
N PHE A 18 -5.50 -6.95 22.93
CA PHE A 18 -4.95 -6.56 21.61
C PHE A 18 -5.98 -5.80 20.76
N TYR A 19 -7.26 -6.04 21.05
CA TYR A 19 -8.41 -5.46 20.37
C TYR A 19 -9.38 -4.82 21.37
N ASP A 20 -10.32 -4.02 20.85
CA ASP A 20 -11.32 -3.36 21.68
C ASP A 20 -12.25 -4.40 22.33
N PRO A 21 -12.23 -4.55 23.67
CA PRO A 21 -12.99 -5.58 24.37
C PRO A 21 -14.50 -5.37 24.30
N THR A 22 -15.00 -4.23 23.79
CA THR A 22 -16.44 -4.01 23.59
C THR A 22 -16.97 -4.62 22.30
N LEU A 23 -16.11 -5.12 21.41
CA LEU A 23 -16.50 -5.73 20.15
C LEU A 23 -17.10 -7.12 20.35
N SER A 24 -18.20 -7.43 19.66
CA SER A 24 -18.73 -8.79 19.59
C SER A 24 -18.10 -9.53 18.43
N TRP A 25 -17.42 -10.63 18.73
CA TRP A 25 -16.68 -11.42 17.74
C TRP A 25 -17.45 -12.66 17.30
N ARG A 26 -17.38 -12.94 16.00
CA ARG A 26 -17.97 -14.11 15.34
C ARG A 26 -16.92 -14.79 14.49
N THR A 27 -17.17 -16.03 14.10
CA THR A 27 -16.23 -16.86 13.34
C THR A 27 -16.96 -17.57 12.21
N ILE A 28 -16.44 -17.42 10.99
CA ILE A 28 -16.80 -18.21 9.82
C ILE A 28 -15.79 -19.35 9.70
N GLU A 29 -16.28 -20.56 9.54
CA GLU A 29 -15.46 -21.75 9.40
C GLU A 29 -15.44 -22.26 7.96
N THR A 30 -14.24 -22.43 7.43
CA THR A 30 -13.97 -23.02 6.09
C THR A 30 -13.07 -24.26 6.25
N PRO A 31 -12.85 -25.08 5.21
CA PRO A 31 -11.96 -26.24 5.32
C PRO A 31 -10.56 -25.92 5.88
N HIS A 32 -9.95 -24.81 5.46
CA HIS A 32 -8.56 -24.47 5.79
C HIS A 32 -8.41 -23.24 6.69
N PHE A 33 -9.48 -22.49 6.95
CA PHE A 33 -9.42 -21.25 7.71
C PHE A 33 -10.55 -21.09 8.74
N SER A 34 -10.24 -20.38 9.82
CA SER A 34 -11.21 -19.82 10.76
C SER A 34 -11.12 -18.29 10.67
N ILE A 35 -12.18 -17.65 10.19
CA ILE A 35 -12.22 -16.20 9.91
C ILE A 35 -12.96 -15.51 11.05
N HIS A 36 -12.23 -14.78 11.89
CA HIS A 36 -12.75 -14.02 13.02
C HIS A 36 -12.98 -12.57 12.63
N TYR A 37 -14.19 -12.07 12.90
CA TYR A 37 -14.58 -10.70 12.58
C TYR A 37 -15.52 -10.16 13.67
N HIS A 38 -15.60 -8.84 13.74
CA HIS A 38 -16.49 -8.15 14.67
C HIS A 38 -17.70 -7.52 13.98
N ASP A 39 -18.61 -6.96 14.78
CA ASP A 39 -19.82 -6.29 14.31
C ASP A 39 -19.56 -5.33 13.13
N GLY A 40 -20.40 -5.43 12.10
CA GLY A 40 -20.33 -4.58 10.90
C GLY A 40 -19.42 -5.07 9.77
N LEU A 41 -18.69 -6.17 9.95
CA LEU A 41 -17.75 -6.72 8.95
C LEU A 41 -18.19 -8.05 8.31
N ALA A 42 -19.43 -8.48 8.52
CA ALA A 42 -19.91 -9.80 8.06
C ALA A 42 -19.75 -10.01 6.54
N GLU A 43 -20.09 -9.00 5.74
CA GLU A 43 -19.97 -9.06 4.27
C GLU A 43 -18.52 -9.23 3.83
N ILE A 44 -17.61 -8.42 4.39
CA ILE A 44 -16.17 -8.53 4.10
C ILE A 44 -15.61 -9.85 4.60
N ALA A 45 -16.02 -10.32 5.77
CA ALA A 45 -15.58 -11.60 6.31
C ALA A 45 -16.02 -12.79 5.42
N GLY A 46 -17.23 -12.73 4.85
CA GLY A 46 -17.69 -13.70 3.85
C GLY A 46 -16.79 -13.70 2.61
N ARG A 47 -16.51 -12.53 2.05
CA ARG A 47 -15.58 -12.39 0.92
C ARG A 47 -14.16 -12.87 1.24
N VAL A 48 -13.66 -12.59 2.46
CA VAL A 48 -12.36 -13.09 2.93
C VAL A 48 -12.37 -14.62 2.99
N ALA A 49 -13.45 -15.24 3.45
CA ALA A 49 -13.56 -16.70 3.52
C ALA A 49 -13.50 -17.35 2.12
N GLU A 50 -14.21 -16.77 1.14
CA GLU A 50 -14.18 -17.23 -0.26
C GLU A 50 -12.78 -17.07 -0.86
N VAL A 51 -12.21 -15.86 -0.77
CA VAL A 51 -10.90 -15.56 -1.36
C VAL A 51 -9.78 -16.36 -0.69
N ALA A 52 -9.84 -16.61 0.62
CA ALA A 52 -8.83 -17.39 1.33
C ALA A 52 -8.75 -18.84 0.83
N GLU A 53 -9.89 -19.49 0.56
CA GLU A 53 -9.92 -20.86 0.01
C GLU A 53 -9.42 -20.92 -1.43
N GLU A 54 -9.74 -19.92 -2.25
CA GLU A 54 -9.17 -19.81 -3.60
C GLU A 54 -7.66 -19.62 -3.59
N VAL A 55 -7.17 -18.72 -2.73
CA VAL A 55 -5.75 -18.44 -2.53
C VAL A 55 -5.02 -19.69 -2.02
N HIS A 56 -5.64 -20.45 -1.11
CA HIS A 56 -5.09 -21.71 -0.62
C HIS A 56 -4.88 -22.73 -1.74
N ALA A 57 -5.88 -22.94 -2.58
CA ALA A 57 -5.82 -23.91 -3.67
C ALA A 57 -4.67 -23.64 -4.65
N ARG A 58 -4.35 -22.37 -4.88
CA ARG A 58 -3.25 -21.95 -5.77
C ARG A 58 -1.89 -22.00 -5.08
N LEU A 59 -1.73 -21.30 -3.95
CA LEU A 59 -0.41 -21.12 -3.35
C LEU A 59 0.17 -22.40 -2.75
N THR A 60 -0.66 -23.33 -2.25
CA THR A 60 -0.13 -24.60 -1.72
C THR A 60 0.53 -25.45 -2.81
N GLN A 61 0.06 -25.34 -4.05
CA GLN A 61 0.68 -25.99 -5.21
C GLN A 61 1.99 -25.28 -5.58
N ALA A 62 1.96 -23.95 -5.74
CA ALA A 62 3.12 -23.15 -6.11
C ALA A 62 4.28 -23.29 -5.11
N ILE A 63 3.97 -23.21 -3.81
CA ILE A 63 4.98 -23.24 -2.73
C ILE A 63 5.35 -24.67 -2.34
N LYS A 64 4.57 -25.68 -2.74
CA LYS A 64 4.75 -27.11 -2.41
C LYS A 64 4.65 -27.38 -0.90
N TRP A 65 3.77 -26.67 -0.21
CA TRP A 65 3.52 -26.86 1.21
C TRP A 65 2.03 -26.70 1.56
N THR A 66 1.52 -27.59 2.41
CA THR A 66 0.18 -27.50 2.98
C THR A 66 0.28 -27.47 4.50
N PRO A 67 -0.17 -26.38 5.16
CA PRO A 67 -0.15 -26.28 6.61
C PRO A 67 -1.05 -27.33 7.28
N GLN A 68 -0.62 -27.81 8.46
CA GLN A 68 -1.43 -28.74 9.25
C GLN A 68 -2.44 -28.00 10.11
N GLY A 69 -3.74 -28.18 9.84
CA GLY A 69 -4.82 -27.52 10.58
C GLY A 69 -5.14 -26.13 10.04
N LYS A 70 -6.15 -25.48 10.64
CA LYS A 70 -6.70 -24.23 10.12
C LYS A 70 -5.80 -23.02 10.42
N THR A 71 -5.66 -22.14 9.43
CA THR A 71 -5.05 -20.83 9.62
C THR A 71 -6.10 -19.86 10.14
N GLN A 72 -5.77 -19.12 11.20
CA GLN A 72 -6.68 -18.14 11.79
C GLN A 72 -6.56 -16.83 11.01
N ILE A 73 -7.67 -16.21 10.63
CA ILE A 73 -7.71 -14.90 9.97
C ILE A 73 -8.50 -13.95 10.84
N VAL A 74 -7.92 -12.82 11.25
CA VAL A 74 -8.59 -11.77 12.02
C VAL A 74 -8.82 -10.57 11.13
N VAL A 75 -10.09 -10.25 10.86
CA VAL A 75 -10.51 -9.11 10.03
C VAL A 75 -10.71 -7.88 10.91
N LEU A 76 -10.02 -6.78 10.58
CA LEU A 76 -9.90 -5.61 11.44
C LEU A 76 -10.23 -4.31 10.68
N ASP A 77 -11.08 -3.47 11.27
CA ASP A 77 -11.37 -2.11 10.80
C ASP A 77 -10.92 -1.05 11.82
N ARG A 78 -9.65 -1.15 12.27
CA ARG A 78 -9.10 -0.29 13.33
C ARG A 78 -8.22 0.85 12.85
N THR A 79 -7.87 0.86 11.56
CA THR A 79 -7.02 1.90 10.99
C THR A 79 -7.38 2.16 9.54
N ASP A 80 -7.06 3.35 9.06
CA ASP A 80 -7.21 3.75 7.66
C ASP A 80 -5.93 3.48 6.82
N GLU A 81 -4.89 2.92 7.43
CA GLU A 81 -3.69 2.46 6.72
C GLU A 81 -3.93 1.07 6.13
N ALA A 82 -3.67 0.91 4.83
CA ALA A 82 -3.68 -0.39 4.17
C ALA A 82 -2.49 -1.23 4.63
N ASN A 83 -2.77 -2.36 5.28
CA ASN A 83 -1.73 -3.22 5.84
C ASN A 83 -2.26 -4.64 6.13
N GLY A 84 -1.33 -5.55 6.39
CA GLY A 84 -1.60 -6.90 6.89
C GLY A 84 -0.47 -7.38 7.79
N SER A 85 -0.67 -8.52 8.44
CA SER A 85 0.45 -9.22 9.05
C SER A 85 0.15 -10.71 9.15
N ALA A 86 1.17 -11.51 8.91
CA ALA A 86 1.15 -12.94 9.11
C ALA A 86 2.18 -13.34 10.17
N THR A 87 1.80 -14.29 11.03
CA THR A 87 2.72 -14.94 11.95
C THR A 87 2.37 -16.42 12.04
N ILE A 88 3.38 -17.27 12.19
CA ILE A 88 3.18 -18.68 12.53
C ILE A 88 3.28 -18.93 14.04
N PHE A 89 3.62 -17.89 14.81
CA PHE A 89 3.88 -17.97 16.25
C PHE A 89 2.77 -17.25 17.06
N PRO A 90 2.22 -17.90 18.11
CA PRO A 90 2.43 -19.31 18.49
C PRO A 90 1.73 -20.29 17.52
N TYR A 91 0.81 -19.80 16.70
CA TYR A 91 0.13 -20.54 15.63
C TYR A 91 -0.14 -19.60 14.44
N ARG A 92 -0.53 -20.19 13.33
CA ARG A 92 -0.76 -19.51 12.04
C ARG A 92 -1.91 -18.52 12.15
N THR A 93 -1.56 -17.25 12.10
CA THR A 93 -2.49 -16.13 12.23
C THR A 93 -2.19 -15.09 11.16
N ILE A 94 -3.20 -14.74 10.39
CA ILE A 94 -3.21 -13.58 9.50
C ILE A 94 -4.11 -12.51 10.13
N ARG A 95 -3.67 -11.25 10.10
CA ARG A 95 -4.46 -10.09 10.49
C ARG A 95 -4.60 -9.18 9.28
N ILE A 96 -5.83 -8.88 8.91
CA ILE A 96 -6.16 -8.06 7.73
C ILE A 96 -6.71 -6.74 8.20
N PHE A 97 -6.08 -5.64 7.80
CA PHE A 97 -6.67 -4.31 7.91
C PHE A 97 -7.47 -4.03 6.65
N VAL A 98 -8.79 -3.86 6.79
CA VAL A 98 -9.70 -3.83 5.64
C VAL A 98 -9.60 -2.55 4.81
N ALA A 99 -8.97 -1.50 5.34
CA ALA A 99 -8.76 -0.25 4.62
C ALA A 99 -7.94 -0.50 3.33
N PRO A 100 -8.45 -0.10 2.15
CA PRO A 100 -7.70 -0.25 0.91
C PRO A 100 -6.60 0.82 0.76
N PRO A 101 -5.59 0.59 -0.08
CA PRO A 101 -4.50 1.53 -0.32
C PRO A 101 -4.98 2.87 -0.89
N THR A 102 -4.24 3.94 -0.58
CA THR A 102 -4.39 5.23 -1.26
C THR A 102 -3.74 5.17 -2.64
N GLU A 103 -4.15 6.03 -3.57
CA GLU A 103 -3.57 6.07 -4.92
C GLU A 103 -2.08 6.47 -4.98
N LYS A 104 -1.59 7.09 -3.90
CA LYS A 104 -0.18 7.50 -3.72
C LYS A 104 0.71 6.36 -3.23
N SER A 105 0.12 5.20 -2.92
CA SER A 105 0.84 4.03 -2.43
C SER A 105 1.36 3.15 -3.57
N ALA A 106 2.53 2.53 -3.35
CA ALA A 106 3.04 1.46 -4.21
C ALA A 106 2.09 0.25 -4.27
N LEU A 107 1.20 0.11 -3.28
CA LEU A 107 0.21 -0.97 -3.20
C LEU A 107 -1.01 -0.76 -4.11
N ASP A 108 -1.21 0.42 -4.69
CA ASP A 108 -2.43 0.75 -5.45
C ASP A 108 -2.58 0.04 -6.81
N ALA A 109 -1.55 -0.69 -7.25
CA ALA A 109 -1.60 -1.50 -8.45
C ALA A 109 -2.26 -2.87 -8.21
N TYR A 110 -3.51 -2.91 -7.73
CA TYR A 110 -4.28 -4.15 -7.50
C TYR A 110 -5.55 -4.22 -8.37
N ASP A 111 -6.06 -5.43 -8.58
CA ASP A 111 -7.41 -5.70 -9.12
C ASP A 111 -8.44 -5.84 -7.98
N ASP A 112 -8.12 -6.68 -7.00
CA ASP A 112 -8.85 -6.89 -5.77
C ASP A 112 -7.89 -6.80 -4.58
N TRP A 113 -8.09 -5.79 -3.73
CA TRP A 113 -7.22 -5.54 -2.59
C TRP A 113 -7.19 -6.72 -1.61
N LEU A 114 -8.34 -7.30 -1.29
CA LEU A 114 -8.40 -8.40 -0.31
C LEU A 114 -7.70 -9.64 -0.85
N ARG A 115 -7.85 -9.94 -2.15
CA ARG A 115 -7.12 -11.02 -2.81
C ARG A 115 -5.63 -10.78 -2.81
N THR A 116 -5.19 -9.60 -3.23
CA THR A 116 -3.78 -9.20 -3.28
C THR A 116 -3.14 -9.34 -1.89
N LEU A 117 -3.81 -8.82 -0.86
CA LEU A 117 -3.34 -8.90 0.52
C LEU A 117 -3.32 -10.35 1.05
N LEU A 118 -4.35 -11.15 0.78
CA LEU A 118 -4.39 -12.56 1.17
C LEU A 118 -3.31 -13.39 0.47
N LEU A 119 -3.03 -13.13 -0.81
CA LEU A 119 -1.92 -13.78 -1.52
C LEU A 119 -0.59 -13.49 -0.81
N HIS A 120 -0.33 -12.23 -0.45
CA HIS A 120 0.89 -11.82 0.25
C HIS A 120 0.98 -12.46 1.64
N GLU A 121 -0.03 -12.28 2.49
CA GLU A 121 0.01 -12.77 3.88
C GLU A 121 -0.07 -14.30 3.97
N TYR A 122 -0.78 -14.97 3.07
CA TYR A 122 -0.81 -16.43 3.07
C TYR A 122 0.48 -17.04 2.53
N THR A 123 1.17 -16.36 1.61
CA THR A 123 2.54 -16.74 1.22
C THR A 123 3.48 -16.74 2.42
N HIS A 124 3.40 -15.72 3.30
CA HIS A 124 4.15 -15.71 4.56
C HIS A 124 3.82 -16.91 5.44
N ILE A 125 2.53 -17.26 5.59
CA ILE A 125 2.15 -18.47 6.33
C ILE A 125 2.79 -19.71 5.71
N LEU A 126 2.61 -19.96 4.41
CA LEU A 126 3.13 -21.16 3.75
C LEU A 126 4.66 -21.22 3.80
N HIS A 127 5.32 -20.11 3.51
CA HIS A 127 6.78 -20.03 3.47
C HIS A 127 7.41 -20.24 4.84
N LEU A 128 6.93 -19.52 5.87
CA LEU A 128 7.50 -19.59 7.22
C LEU A 128 7.11 -20.88 7.95
N ASP A 129 5.96 -21.47 7.62
CA ASP A 129 5.47 -22.73 8.18
C ASP A 129 6.17 -23.96 7.61
N THR A 130 6.79 -23.85 6.43
CA THR A 130 7.49 -24.96 5.79
C THR A 130 8.62 -25.46 6.69
N VAL A 131 8.61 -26.76 7.00
CA VAL A 131 9.59 -27.38 7.89
C VAL A 131 9.84 -28.85 7.53
N HIS A 132 11.12 -29.21 7.42
CA HIS A 132 11.55 -30.58 7.09
C HIS A 132 12.59 -31.10 8.08
N GLY A 133 12.90 -32.39 7.99
CA GLY A 133 14.03 -33.01 8.70
C GLY A 133 14.00 -32.80 10.23
N LEU A 134 15.17 -32.47 10.79
CA LEU A 134 15.34 -32.31 12.24
C LEU A 134 14.53 -31.14 12.84
N PRO A 135 14.45 -29.95 12.21
CA PRO A 135 13.54 -28.90 12.65
C PRO A 135 12.09 -29.34 12.86
N ARG A 136 11.58 -30.28 12.04
CA ARG A 136 10.22 -30.81 12.20
C ARG A 136 10.04 -31.59 13.50
N ILE A 137 11.07 -32.30 13.96
CA ILE A 137 11.05 -33.03 15.25
C ILE A 137 11.02 -32.04 16.41
N ILE A 138 11.84 -30.99 16.33
CA ILE A 138 11.84 -29.90 17.33
C ILE A 138 10.45 -29.26 17.39
N ARG A 139 9.87 -28.96 16.23
CA ARG A 139 8.54 -28.37 16.14
C ARG A 139 7.43 -29.28 16.71
N TYR A 140 7.54 -30.58 16.49
CA TYR A 140 6.63 -31.56 17.07
C TYR A 140 6.69 -31.58 18.60
N LEU A 141 7.88 -31.43 19.19
CA LEU A 141 8.08 -31.47 20.65
C LEU A 141 7.79 -30.14 21.35
N PHE A 142 8.11 -29.02 20.72
CA PHE A 142 8.12 -27.70 21.35
C PHE A 142 7.15 -26.70 20.71
N GLY A 143 6.40 -27.09 19.68
CA GLY A 143 5.55 -26.19 18.91
C GLY A 143 6.34 -25.33 17.92
N ASN A 144 5.76 -24.23 17.44
CA ASN A 144 6.32 -23.40 16.35
C ASN A 144 7.50 -22.50 16.79
N VAL A 145 8.35 -22.98 17.69
CA VAL A 145 9.52 -22.25 18.23
C VAL A 145 10.67 -22.13 17.23
N ILE A 146 10.69 -22.96 16.18
CA ILE A 146 11.68 -22.90 15.12
C ILE A 146 11.00 -22.71 13.76
N THR A 147 11.50 -21.73 13.01
CA THR A 147 11.13 -21.46 11.62
C THR A 147 12.42 -21.23 10.84
N PRO A 148 12.92 -22.26 10.12
CA PRO A 148 14.16 -22.11 9.37
C PRO A 148 14.06 -20.97 8.36
N ASN A 149 13.01 -20.91 7.55
CA ASN A 149 12.79 -19.84 6.57
C ASN A 149 12.65 -18.44 7.21
N GLY A 150 12.20 -18.36 8.47
CA GLY A 150 12.17 -17.10 9.23
C GLY A 150 13.54 -16.50 9.53
N ALA A 151 14.63 -17.25 9.36
CA ALA A 151 15.99 -16.76 9.52
C ALA A 151 16.61 -16.21 8.22
N GLN A 152 15.85 -16.19 7.11
CA GLN A 152 16.32 -15.66 5.84
C GLN A 152 16.29 -14.11 5.81
N PRO A 153 17.08 -13.48 4.91
CA PRO A 153 17.03 -12.03 4.70
C PRO A 153 15.63 -11.49 4.39
N GLN A 154 15.35 -10.24 4.76
CA GLN A 154 14.02 -9.64 4.53
C GLN A 154 13.64 -9.61 3.05
N TRP A 155 14.57 -9.34 2.13
CA TRP A 155 14.29 -9.36 0.69
C TRP A 155 13.85 -10.74 0.19
N VAL A 156 14.23 -11.83 0.87
CA VAL A 156 13.74 -13.18 0.58
C VAL A 156 12.30 -13.31 1.05
N ILE A 157 12.06 -13.01 2.33
CA ILE A 157 10.77 -13.22 2.97
C ILE A 157 9.70 -12.34 2.33
N GLU A 158 9.92 -11.03 2.25
CA GLU A 158 8.96 -10.07 1.70
C GLU A 158 8.94 -10.07 0.17
N GLY A 159 10.10 -10.29 -0.45
CA GLY A 159 10.21 -10.33 -1.91
C GLY A 159 9.52 -11.56 -2.48
N PHE A 160 9.60 -12.72 -1.82
CA PHE A 160 8.88 -13.92 -2.25
C PHE A 160 7.37 -13.74 -2.13
N ALA A 161 6.89 -13.20 -1.00
CA ALA A 161 5.47 -12.90 -0.82
C ALA A 161 4.94 -11.91 -1.86
N THR A 162 5.73 -10.88 -2.20
CA THR A 162 5.36 -9.88 -3.22
C THR A 162 5.46 -10.45 -4.64
N TYR A 163 6.36 -11.40 -4.89
CA TYR A 163 6.45 -12.15 -6.14
C TYR A 163 5.21 -13.03 -6.35
N GLU A 164 4.81 -13.81 -5.35
CA GLU A 164 3.60 -14.66 -5.43
C GLU A 164 2.32 -13.83 -5.56
N GLU A 165 2.19 -12.71 -4.83
CA GLU A 165 1.12 -11.71 -5.03
C GLU A 165 1.00 -11.31 -6.50
N THR A 166 2.14 -11.06 -7.15
CA THR A 166 2.18 -10.64 -8.54
C THR A 166 1.84 -11.80 -9.47
N MET A 167 2.47 -12.96 -9.32
CA MET A 167 2.26 -14.07 -10.25
C MET A 167 0.82 -14.59 -10.25
N GLU A 168 0.13 -14.50 -9.13
CA GLU A 168 -1.23 -15.03 -8.94
C GLU A 168 -2.37 -14.00 -9.13
N SER A 169 -2.05 -12.77 -9.51
CA SER A 169 -3.03 -11.69 -9.78
C SER A 169 -2.79 -11.00 -11.12
N THR A 170 -3.73 -10.15 -11.56
CA THR A 170 -3.52 -9.29 -12.76
C THR A 170 -2.81 -7.98 -12.43
N GLY A 171 -2.81 -7.59 -11.14
CA GLY A 171 -2.07 -6.45 -10.60
C GLY A 171 -0.77 -6.88 -9.93
N GLY A 172 -0.55 -6.39 -8.71
CA GLY A 172 0.60 -6.66 -7.86
C GLY A 172 1.70 -5.61 -8.00
N ARG A 173 2.45 -5.41 -6.90
CA ARG A 173 3.58 -4.47 -6.86
C ARG A 173 4.63 -4.75 -7.94
N GLY A 174 4.85 -6.02 -8.31
CA GLY A 174 5.81 -6.38 -9.37
C GLY A 174 5.43 -5.90 -10.77
N ARG A 175 4.14 -5.61 -11.03
CA ARG A 175 3.67 -5.02 -12.31
C ARG A 175 3.46 -3.51 -12.25
N ALA A 176 3.55 -2.91 -11.07
CA ALA A 176 3.33 -1.48 -10.90
C ALA A 176 4.38 -0.64 -11.63
N THR A 177 3.93 0.36 -12.39
CA THR A 177 4.78 1.38 -13.02
C THR A 177 5.64 2.12 -11.99
N PHE A 178 5.12 2.31 -10.78
CA PHE A 178 5.85 2.86 -9.63
C PHE A 178 7.04 1.98 -9.21
N ALA A 179 6.89 0.66 -9.14
CA ALA A 179 7.99 -0.25 -8.80
C ALA A 179 9.08 -0.26 -9.88
N ARG A 180 8.66 -0.31 -11.16
CA ARG A 180 9.57 -0.23 -12.32
C ARG A 180 10.35 1.07 -12.37
N MET A 181 9.68 2.18 -12.03
CA MET A 181 10.30 3.50 -11.90
C MET A 181 11.44 3.48 -10.87
N MET A 182 11.22 2.91 -9.69
CA MET A 182 12.22 2.86 -8.62
C MET A 182 13.45 2.02 -9.02
N LEU A 183 13.21 0.86 -9.62
CA LEU A 183 14.25 -0.02 -10.15
C LEU A 183 15.08 0.68 -11.25
N ARG A 184 14.39 1.31 -12.21
CA ARG A 184 15.02 2.03 -13.33
C ARG A 184 15.93 3.15 -12.83
N MET A 185 15.44 4.03 -11.95
CA MET A 185 16.24 5.17 -11.50
C MET A 185 17.41 4.72 -10.62
N ALA A 186 17.21 3.73 -9.74
CA ALA A 186 18.30 3.16 -8.96
C ALA A 186 19.42 2.59 -9.86
N ALA A 187 19.05 1.93 -10.96
CA ALA A 187 20.01 1.39 -11.93
C ALA A 187 20.71 2.47 -12.76
N LEU A 188 19.98 3.51 -13.21
CA LEU A 188 20.53 4.63 -13.99
C LEU A 188 21.51 5.49 -13.18
N GLU A 189 21.13 5.85 -11.96
CA GLU A 189 21.88 6.80 -11.13
C GLU A 189 22.92 6.12 -10.22
N GLY A 190 23.09 4.80 -10.33
CA GLY A 190 24.10 4.06 -9.57
C GLY A 190 23.81 4.00 -8.07
N LYS A 191 22.52 4.01 -7.69
CA LYS A 191 22.04 3.92 -6.30
C LYS A 191 21.39 2.57 -6.00
N PHE A 192 21.61 1.58 -6.87
CA PHE A 192 21.11 0.24 -6.68
C PHE A 192 21.74 -0.42 -5.43
N PRO A 193 20.94 -0.93 -4.47
CA PRO A 193 21.48 -1.52 -3.25
C PRO A 193 22.19 -2.84 -3.57
N PRO A 194 23.39 -3.09 -3.01
CA PRO A 194 23.96 -4.43 -3.04
C PRO A 194 23.12 -5.39 -2.17
N ILE A 195 23.21 -6.69 -2.46
CA ILE A 195 22.34 -7.72 -1.85
C ILE A 195 22.41 -7.77 -0.31
N ASP A 196 23.57 -7.46 0.28
CA ASP A 196 23.76 -7.39 1.73
C ASP A 196 23.00 -6.21 2.35
N ARG A 197 22.88 -5.09 1.65
CA ARG A 197 22.06 -3.95 2.05
C ARG A 197 20.57 -4.18 1.82
N ALA A 198 20.21 -4.98 0.82
CA ALA A 198 18.83 -5.44 0.64
C ALA A 198 18.36 -6.39 1.77
N ALA A 199 19.29 -7.04 2.47
CA ALA A 199 18.97 -7.99 3.54
C ALA A 199 18.40 -7.35 4.82
N GLY A 200 18.62 -6.05 5.03
CA GLY A 200 18.02 -5.27 6.12
C GLY A 200 18.85 -4.04 6.53
N GLY A 201 18.20 -3.09 7.19
CA GLY A 201 18.89 -1.94 7.82
C GLY A 201 19.40 -0.86 6.87
N TYR A 202 18.83 -0.74 5.67
CA TYR A 202 19.18 0.32 4.72
C TYR A 202 18.57 1.67 5.15
N ARG A 203 19.42 2.67 5.40
CA ARG A 203 19.05 4.03 5.85
C ARG A 203 19.01 5.06 4.71
N GLY A 204 18.73 4.60 3.49
CA GLY A 204 18.56 5.45 2.31
C GLY A 204 17.22 5.18 1.66
N TRP A 205 16.82 6.01 0.70
CA TRP A 205 15.65 5.73 -0.14
C TRP A 205 15.92 4.49 -1.02
N PRO A 206 14.95 3.57 -1.17
CA PRO A 206 13.56 3.64 -0.73
C PRO A 206 13.24 2.92 0.59
N ALA A 207 14.23 2.80 1.46
CA ALA A 207 14.13 2.28 2.83
C ALA A 207 13.33 0.97 2.90
N GLY A 208 12.17 1.00 3.56
CA GLY A 208 11.31 -0.16 3.78
C GLY A 208 10.76 -0.80 2.50
N ALA A 209 10.85 -0.14 1.34
CA ALA A 209 10.36 -0.72 0.08
C ALA A 209 11.35 -1.70 -0.56
N ILE A 210 12.62 -1.73 -0.14
CA ILE A 210 13.65 -2.60 -0.76
C ILE A 210 13.26 -4.08 -0.70
N PRO A 211 12.89 -4.65 0.46
CA PRO A 211 12.53 -6.07 0.54
C PRO A 211 11.38 -6.46 -0.39
N TYR A 212 10.42 -5.56 -0.60
CA TYR A 212 9.24 -5.82 -1.41
C TYR A 212 9.49 -5.62 -2.91
N ILE A 213 10.06 -4.49 -3.31
CA ILE A 213 10.20 -4.12 -4.72
C ILE A 213 11.43 -4.78 -5.35
N PHE A 214 12.59 -4.63 -4.71
CA PHE A 214 13.84 -5.19 -5.22
C PHE A 214 13.88 -6.69 -5.00
N GLY A 215 13.40 -7.14 -3.83
CA GLY A 215 13.23 -8.57 -3.55
C GLY A 215 12.34 -9.24 -4.59
N ALA A 216 11.12 -8.76 -4.83
CA ALA A 216 10.21 -9.39 -5.80
C ALA A 216 10.75 -9.37 -7.23
N ALA A 217 11.34 -8.24 -7.66
CA ALA A 217 11.91 -8.15 -9.00
C ALA A 217 13.09 -9.11 -9.19
N PHE A 218 13.90 -9.31 -8.14
CA PHE A 218 14.95 -10.33 -8.18
C PHE A 218 14.39 -11.75 -8.21
N HIS A 219 13.33 -12.06 -7.46
CA HIS A 219 12.65 -13.36 -7.55
C HIS A 219 12.08 -13.60 -8.95
N HIS A 220 11.53 -12.55 -9.59
CA HIS A 220 11.06 -12.64 -10.96
C HIS A 220 12.21 -12.98 -11.92
N HIS A 221 13.35 -12.29 -11.81
CA HIS A 221 14.55 -12.61 -12.59
C HIS A 221 15.03 -14.05 -12.39
N LEU A 222 15.05 -14.54 -11.14
CA LEU A 222 15.40 -15.92 -10.85
C LEU A 222 14.40 -16.91 -11.47
N ALA A 223 13.10 -16.60 -11.42
CA ALA A 223 12.06 -17.43 -12.01
C ALA A 223 12.13 -17.46 -13.54
N GLU A 224 12.45 -16.34 -14.20
CA GLU A 224 12.67 -16.28 -15.64
C GLU A 224 13.87 -17.13 -16.07
N ARG A 225 14.95 -17.12 -15.28
CA ARG A 225 16.18 -17.85 -15.59
C ARG A 225 16.12 -19.34 -15.29
N PHE A 226 15.53 -19.72 -14.17
CA PHE A 226 15.57 -21.10 -13.64
C PHE A 226 14.21 -21.80 -13.63
N GLY A 227 13.13 -21.08 -13.89
CA GLY A 227 11.75 -21.54 -13.78
C GLY A 227 11.17 -21.30 -12.36
N PRO A 228 9.86 -21.01 -12.25
CA PRO A 228 9.21 -20.71 -10.97
C PRO A 228 9.32 -21.87 -9.96
N GLU A 229 9.30 -23.11 -10.45
CA GLU A 229 9.44 -24.32 -9.63
C GLU A 229 10.75 -24.36 -8.81
N ARG A 230 11.83 -23.81 -9.35
CA ARG A 230 13.14 -23.77 -8.69
C ARG A 230 13.18 -22.78 -7.53
N ILE A 231 12.33 -21.75 -7.56
CA ILE A 231 12.19 -20.79 -6.46
C ILE A 231 11.57 -21.47 -5.25
N ALA A 232 10.48 -22.22 -5.47
CA ALA A 232 9.89 -23.05 -4.42
C ALA A 232 10.88 -24.08 -3.88
N ASP A 233 11.63 -24.77 -4.75
CA ASP A 233 12.64 -25.75 -4.34
C ASP A 233 13.74 -25.15 -3.44
N LEU A 234 14.13 -23.89 -3.69
CA LEU A 234 15.09 -23.16 -2.86
C LEU A 234 14.59 -23.07 -1.42
N TYR A 235 13.33 -22.69 -1.22
CA TYR A 235 12.75 -22.51 0.13
C TYR A 235 12.40 -23.83 0.80
N GLN A 236 11.96 -24.82 0.03
CA GLN A 236 11.79 -26.19 0.52
C GLN A 236 13.12 -26.78 1.04
N ALA A 237 14.24 -26.53 0.36
CA ALA A 237 15.55 -27.01 0.79
C ALA A 237 16.05 -26.29 2.06
N TYR A 238 15.76 -25.00 2.23
CA TYR A 238 16.18 -24.24 3.41
C TYR A 238 15.40 -24.64 4.67
N ALA A 239 14.14 -25.04 4.51
CA ALA A 239 13.25 -25.49 5.59
C ALA A 239 13.75 -26.73 6.39
N GLY A 240 14.76 -27.44 5.91
CA GLY A 240 15.41 -28.54 6.64
C GLY A 240 16.61 -28.14 7.51
N ARG A 241 17.05 -26.87 7.46
CA ARG A 241 18.30 -26.44 8.09
C ARG A 241 18.10 -26.04 9.55
N LEU A 242 18.98 -26.54 10.42
CA LEU A 242 19.02 -26.18 11.83
C LEU A 242 19.86 -24.93 12.10
N ILE A 243 20.97 -24.78 11.37
CA ILE A 243 21.87 -23.63 11.50
C ILE A 243 21.46 -22.58 10.46
N PRO A 244 21.13 -21.36 10.88
CA PRO A 244 20.78 -20.27 9.97
C PRO A 244 21.98 -19.81 9.11
N TYR A 245 21.74 -18.92 8.15
CA TYR A 245 22.72 -18.17 7.35
C TYR A 245 23.45 -18.93 6.21
N PHE A 246 23.06 -20.17 5.91
CA PHE A 246 23.62 -20.91 4.76
C PHE A 246 22.83 -20.74 3.45
N ILE A 247 22.28 -19.54 3.21
CA ILE A 247 21.44 -19.29 2.03
C ILE A 247 22.21 -19.45 0.72
N GLU A 248 23.47 -19.03 0.66
CA GLU A 248 24.33 -19.16 -0.52
C GLU A 248 24.64 -20.62 -0.86
N SER A 249 24.91 -21.44 0.15
CA SER A 249 25.13 -22.88 -0.06
C SER A 249 23.89 -23.57 -0.59
N ASN A 250 22.70 -23.06 -0.23
CA ASN A 250 21.43 -23.56 -0.72
C ASN A 250 21.21 -23.17 -2.19
N ALA A 251 21.48 -21.91 -2.53
CA ALA A 251 21.42 -21.44 -3.90
C ALA A 251 22.38 -22.21 -4.82
N ARG A 252 23.63 -22.44 -4.40
CA ARG A 252 24.57 -23.27 -5.19
C ARG A 252 24.06 -24.69 -5.41
N ALA A 253 23.38 -25.28 -4.42
CA ALA A 253 22.88 -26.65 -4.53
C ALA A 253 21.66 -26.76 -5.47
N ILE A 254 20.78 -25.75 -5.46
CA ILE A 254 19.50 -25.78 -6.19
C ILE A 254 19.60 -25.11 -7.56
N LEU A 255 20.25 -23.94 -7.63
CA LEU A 255 20.40 -23.12 -8.83
C LEU A 255 21.74 -23.32 -9.54
N GLY A 256 22.73 -23.91 -8.86
CA GLY A 256 24.10 -24.06 -9.38
C GLY A 256 24.99 -22.83 -9.20
N GLU A 257 24.44 -21.72 -8.71
CA GLU A 257 25.10 -20.40 -8.65
C GLU A 257 24.87 -19.70 -7.30
N ARG A 258 25.62 -18.63 -7.04
CA ARG A 258 25.45 -17.81 -5.82
C ARG A 258 24.40 -16.74 -6.04
N LEU A 259 23.61 -16.42 -5.01
CA LEU A 259 22.62 -15.34 -5.10
C LEU A 259 23.31 -13.99 -5.30
N ALA A 260 24.48 -13.78 -4.69
CA ALA A 260 25.27 -12.57 -4.90
C ALA A 260 25.68 -12.36 -6.37
N ASP A 261 26.11 -13.42 -7.08
CA ASP A 261 26.51 -13.33 -8.48
C ASP A 261 25.29 -13.05 -9.37
N LEU A 262 24.18 -13.75 -9.11
CA LEU A 262 22.91 -13.56 -9.80
C LEU A 262 22.33 -12.15 -9.59
N TRP A 263 22.50 -11.58 -8.39
CA TRP A 263 22.07 -10.21 -8.10
C TRP A 263 22.87 -9.17 -8.89
N GLU A 264 24.19 -9.36 -8.99
CA GLU A 264 25.05 -8.49 -9.78
C GLU A 264 24.70 -8.57 -11.27
N GLU A 265 24.53 -9.78 -11.81
CA GLU A 265 24.10 -9.99 -13.20
C GLU A 265 22.75 -9.30 -13.49
N TRP A 266 21.76 -9.54 -12.64
CA TRP A 266 20.44 -8.89 -12.75
C TRP A 266 20.55 -7.36 -12.74
N THR A 267 21.37 -6.81 -11.84
CA THR A 267 21.59 -5.36 -11.74
C THR A 267 22.17 -4.80 -13.04
N GLN A 268 23.10 -5.51 -13.69
CA GLN A 268 23.66 -5.10 -14.97
C GLN A 268 22.62 -5.18 -16.11
N ALA A 269 21.83 -6.27 -16.16
CA ALA A 269 20.77 -6.41 -17.15
C ALA A 269 19.73 -5.29 -17.03
N LEU A 270 19.27 -4.99 -15.80
CA LEU A 270 18.34 -3.91 -15.52
C LEU A 270 18.93 -2.54 -15.90
N ARG A 271 20.22 -2.32 -15.70
CA ARG A 271 20.90 -1.08 -16.11
C ARG A 271 20.88 -0.90 -17.63
N VAL A 272 21.07 -1.98 -18.40
CA VAL A 272 20.99 -1.93 -19.87
C VAL A 272 19.57 -1.56 -20.33
N GLU A 273 18.55 -2.27 -19.85
CA GLU A 273 17.13 -1.98 -20.16
C GLU A 273 16.75 -0.54 -19.79
N SER A 274 17.26 -0.06 -18.65
CA SER A 274 17.01 1.28 -18.17
C SER A 274 17.64 2.36 -19.07
N LEU A 275 18.85 2.10 -19.59
CA LEU A 275 19.52 2.99 -20.53
C LEU A 275 18.81 3.03 -21.89
N GLU A 276 18.30 1.90 -22.37
CA GLU A 276 17.49 1.83 -23.60
C GLU A 276 16.18 2.62 -23.44
N THR A 277 15.50 2.45 -22.31
CA THR A 277 14.29 3.21 -21.97
C THR A 277 14.58 4.72 -21.94
N LYS A 278 15.69 5.13 -21.31
CA LYS A 278 16.11 6.53 -21.28
C LYS A 278 16.38 7.08 -22.69
N ALA A 279 17.12 6.34 -23.51
CA ALA A 279 17.43 6.73 -24.88
C ALA A 279 16.17 6.90 -25.74
N ARG A 280 15.17 6.02 -25.57
CA ARG A 280 13.88 6.14 -26.24
C ARG A 280 13.14 7.42 -25.85
N ILE A 281 13.09 7.75 -24.56
CA ILE A 281 12.44 8.98 -24.06
C ILE A 281 13.14 10.23 -24.61
N GLU A 282 14.47 10.22 -24.63
CA GLU A 282 15.27 11.30 -25.20
C GLU A 282 14.99 11.48 -26.70
N ALA A 283 14.88 10.38 -27.45
CA ALA A 283 14.55 10.40 -28.87
C ALA A 283 13.10 10.85 -29.16
N GLU A 284 12.14 10.53 -28.28
CA GLU A 284 10.74 10.97 -28.38
C GLU A 284 10.54 12.45 -27.99
N GLY A 285 11.59 13.11 -27.50
CA GLY A 285 11.59 14.48 -27.01
C GLY A 285 11.30 14.52 -25.51
N ARG A 286 12.37 14.55 -24.69
CA ARG A 286 12.25 14.69 -23.23
C ARG A 286 11.69 16.07 -22.88
N ILE A 287 10.65 16.09 -22.05
CA ILE A 287 10.04 17.31 -21.51
C ILE A 287 10.01 17.15 -19.99
N GLU A 288 10.86 17.91 -19.32
CA GLU A 288 11.05 17.85 -17.87
C GLU A 288 11.21 19.28 -17.34
N GLY A 289 10.61 19.55 -16.18
CA GLY A 289 10.79 20.81 -15.48
C GLY A 289 12.17 20.96 -14.86
N GLU A 290 12.45 22.15 -14.34
CA GLU A 290 13.61 22.42 -13.52
C GLU A 290 13.39 21.87 -12.11
N ARG A 291 14.34 21.06 -11.61
CA ARG A 291 14.33 20.57 -10.22
C ARG A 291 14.64 21.72 -9.26
N ARG A 292 13.68 22.10 -8.42
CA ARG A 292 13.83 23.22 -7.46
C ARG A 292 14.23 22.78 -6.06
N THR A 293 13.96 21.53 -5.69
CA THR A 293 14.34 20.99 -4.36
C THR A 293 15.24 19.76 -4.47
N HIS A 294 15.94 19.45 -3.38
CA HIS A 294 16.88 18.33 -3.30
C HIS A 294 16.76 17.54 -1.98
N PHE A 295 15.53 17.25 -1.56
CA PHE A 295 15.23 16.49 -0.34
C PHE A 295 15.42 14.99 -0.53
N GLY A 296 15.05 14.46 -1.69
CA GLY A 296 14.83 13.03 -1.85
C GLY A 296 13.75 12.53 -0.89
N PHE A 297 13.80 11.24 -0.55
CA PHE A 297 12.77 10.53 0.21
C PHE A 297 11.36 10.87 -0.28
N VAL A 298 10.55 11.51 0.56
CA VAL A 298 9.13 11.74 0.35
C VAL A 298 8.88 13.24 0.32
N VAL A 299 8.33 13.70 -0.81
CA VAL A 299 7.87 15.06 -1.04
C VAL A 299 6.49 14.95 -1.68
N HIS A 300 5.48 15.56 -1.07
CA HIS A 300 4.08 15.45 -1.51
C HIS A 300 3.33 16.78 -1.42
N ALA A 301 2.22 16.80 -2.14
CA ALA A 301 1.16 17.78 -2.13
C ALA A 301 1.62 19.23 -2.32
N PRO A 302 2.34 19.55 -3.42
CA PRO A 302 2.67 20.92 -3.74
C PRO A 302 1.40 21.76 -3.98
N ARG A 303 1.32 22.94 -3.39
CA ARG A 303 0.24 23.92 -3.58
C ARG A 303 0.81 25.32 -3.64
N PHE A 304 0.47 26.07 -4.69
CA PHE A 304 0.85 27.47 -4.79
C PHE A 304 0.16 28.30 -3.69
N SER A 305 0.83 29.35 -3.22
CA SER A 305 0.18 30.41 -2.46
C SER A 305 -0.84 31.16 -3.32
N ALA A 306 -1.79 31.86 -2.68
CA ALA A 306 -2.85 32.56 -3.39
C ALA A 306 -2.35 33.64 -4.37
N ASP A 307 -1.20 34.24 -4.07
CA ASP A 307 -0.51 35.22 -4.91
C ASP A 307 0.47 34.59 -5.93
N GLY A 308 0.68 33.27 -5.87
CA GLY A 308 1.60 32.54 -6.73
C GLY A 308 3.09 32.77 -6.43
N SER A 309 3.46 33.45 -5.34
CA SER A 309 4.87 33.76 -5.03
C SER A 309 5.62 32.62 -4.33
N SER A 310 4.89 31.69 -3.71
CA SER A 310 5.43 30.58 -2.92
C SER A 310 4.74 29.25 -3.26
N LEU A 311 5.36 28.15 -2.82
CA LEU A 311 4.81 26.80 -2.89
C LEU A 311 4.85 26.12 -1.51
N PHE A 312 3.69 25.68 -1.01
CA PHE A 312 3.58 24.83 0.17
C PHE A 312 3.68 23.35 -0.20
N PHE A 313 4.36 22.56 0.62
CA PHE A 313 4.50 21.11 0.40
C PHE A 313 4.88 20.37 1.69
N ALA A 314 4.61 19.07 1.72
CA ALA A 314 4.96 18.19 2.83
C ALA A 314 6.23 17.38 2.50
N THR A 315 7.07 17.15 3.51
CA THR A 315 8.29 16.34 3.38
C THR A 315 8.41 15.32 4.50
N ARG A 316 8.99 14.17 4.19
CA ARG A 316 9.41 13.17 5.17
C ARG A 316 10.74 12.57 4.75
N ASP A 317 11.69 12.59 5.67
CA ASP A 317 13.01 11.98 5.51
C ASP A 317 13.10 10.69 6.35
N PHE A 318 14.29 10.09 6.46
CA PHE A 318 14.49 8.83 7.21
C PHE A 318 14.53 9.02 8.74
N ASP A 319 15.23 10.06 9.22
CA ASP A 319 15.63 10.20 10.63
C ASP A 319 14.86 11.31 11.38
N GLY A 320 14.21 12.23 10.67
CA GLY A 320 13.55 13.41 11.20
C GLY A 320 12.02 13.33 11.19
N PRO A 321 11.36 14.26 11.91
CA PRO A 321 9.90 14.36 11.86
C PRO A 321 9.44 14.81 10.47
N PRO A 322 8.24 14.40 10.03
CA PRO A 322 7.64 14.94 8.83
C PRO A 322 7.34 16.43 9.01
N ARG A 323 7.53 17.23 7.95
CA ARG A 323 7.47 18.70 8.01
C ARG A 323 6.59 19.28 6.91
N LEU A 324 5.83 20.31 7.26
CA LEU A 324 5.20 21.23 6.33
C LEU A 324 6.20 22.35 5.99
N ARG A 325 6.34 22.66 4.71
CA ARG A 325 7.33 23.59 4.19
C ARG A 325 6.71 24.59 3.22
N GLU A 326 7.43 25.69 3.05
CA GLU A 326 7.17 26.73 2.04
C GLU A 326 8.46 26.95 1.25
N LEU A 327 8.36 26.98 -0.07
CA LEU A 327 9.42 27.39 -1.01
C LEU A 327 9.03 28.73 -1.61
N ASP A 328 9.85 29.75 -1.37
CA ASP A 328 9.77 31.05 -2.04
C ASP A 328 10.33 30.91 -3.47
N LEU A 329 9.52 31.24 -4.48
CA LEU A 329 9.85 30.94 -5.88
C LEU A 329 10.87 31.90 -6.49
N GLU A 330 10.98 33.12 -5.99
CA GLU A 330 11.94 34.12 -6.46
C GLU A 330 13.33 33.86 -5.88
N SER A 331 13.43 33.73 -4.56
CA SER A 331 14.71 33.55 -3.85
C SER A 331 15.18 32.10 -3.77
N GLY A 332 14.28 31.13 -3.96
CA GLY A 332 14.55 29.71 -3.75
C GLY A 332 14.66 29.32 -2.26
N ARG A 333 14.34 30.23 -1.34
CA ARG A 333 14.45 29.98 0.11
C ARG A 333 13.36 29.02 0.57
N ILE A 334 13.76 28.01 1.33
CA ILE A 334 12.83 27.05 1.94
C ILE A 334 12.70 27.32 3.44
N THR A 335 11.45 27.46 3.90
CA THR A 335 11.10 27.64 5.31
C THR A 335 10.32 26.44 5.82
N THR A 336 10.65 25.95 7.02
CA THR A 336 9.79 24.98 7.74
C THR A 336 8.68 25.75 8.46
N LEU A 337 7.43 25.43 8.12
CA LEU A 337 6.24 26.03 8.75
C LEU A 337 5.83 25.26 10.00
N GLY A 338 5.94 23.93 9.99
CA GLY A 338 5.61 23.08 11.13
C GLY A 338 6.25 21.69 11.05
N GLU A 339 6.44 21.08 12.22
CA GLU A 339 6.99 19.72 12.37
C GLU A 339 5.94 18.74 12.92
N ASN A 340 6.15 17.44 12.72
CA ASN A 340 5.22 16.36 13.06
C ASN A 340 3.88 16.43 12.30
N ILE A 341 3.92 17.04 11.11
CA ILE A 341 2.80 17.15 10.18
C ILE A 341 3.03 16.15 9.05
N SER A 342 2.46 14.96 9.20
CA SER A 342 2.53 13.90 8.19
C SER A 342 1.28 13.93 7.35
N THR A 343 1.37 14.44 6.13
CA THR A 343 0.23 14.48 5.22
C THR A 343 0.64 14.17 3.80
N GLU A 344 -0.26 13.51 3.08
CA GLU A 344 -0.17 13.27 1.64
C GLU A 344 -1.16 14.17 0.88
N SER A 345 -1.95 14.98 1.58
CA SER A 345 -3.02 15.81 1.01
C SER A 345 -2.90 17.23 1.55
N LEU A 346 -2.80 18.19 0.66
CA LEU A 346 -2.75 19.60 1.01
C LEU A 346 -3.69 20.36 0.08
N ASP A 347 -4.42 21.31 0.63
CA ASP A 347 -5.18 22.30 -0.13
C ASP A 347 -5.11 23.66 0.55
N LEU A 348 -5.25 24.73 -0.23
CA LEU A 348 -5.20 26.11 0.27
C LEU A 348 -6.62 26.69 0.28
N SER A 349 -6.95 27.36 1.37
CA SER A 349 -8.20 28.11 1.46
C SER A 349 -8.29 29.22 0.41
N PRO A 350 -9.50 29.52 -0.13
CA PRO A 350 -9.65 30.57 -1.14
C PRO A 350 -9.19 31.97 -0.69
N ASP A 351 -9.26 32.26 0.61
CA ASP A 351 -8.76 33.49 1.22
C ASP A 351 -7.24 33.48 1.45
N GLY A 352 -6.59 32.32 1.35
CA GLY A 352 -5.15 32.16 1.53
C GLY A 352 -4.70 32.13 3.00
N ASP A 353 -5.63 32.02 3.96
CA ASP A 353 -5.33 32.15 5.39
C ASP A 353 -4.87 30.84 6.04
N PHE A 354 -5.38 29.71 5.54
CA PHE A 354 -5.08 28.38 6.09
C PHE A 354 -4.92 27.29 5.03
N LEU A 355 -4.16 26.26 5.40
CA LEU A 355 -4.03 25.02 4.65
C LEU A 355 -4.93 23.93 5.25
N VAL A 356 -5.57 23.15 4.41
CA VAL A 356 -6.35 21.97 4.78
C VAL A 356 -5.50 20.74 4.53
N LEU A 357 -5.39 19.88 5.54
CA LEU A 357 -4.60 18.65 5.44
C LEU A 357 -5.25 17.50 6.19
N SER A 358 -4.87 16.27 5.84
CA SER A 358 -5.34 15.07 6.54
C SER A 358 -4.19 14.35 7.23
N GLN A 359 -4.45 13.81 8.42
CA GLN A 359 -3.47 13.00 9.17
C GLN A 359 -4.12 11.80 9.83
N ILE A 360 -3.39 10.70 9.90
CA ILE A 360 -3.76 9.56 10.73
C ILE A 360 -3.23 9.80 12.14
N LYS A 361 -4.13 9.89 13.11
CA LYS A 361 -3.79 10.05 14.53
C LYS A 361 -4.51 9.00 15.37
N PRO A 362 -3.98 8.68 16.57
CA PRO A 362 -4.70 7.85 17.53
C PRO A 362 -6.12 8.40 17.80
N TYR A 363 -7.11 7.52 17.70
CA TYR A 363 -8.50 7.75 18.07
C TYR A 363 -8.89 6.70 19.09
N ARG A 364 -9.10 7.10 20.34
CA ARG A 364 -9.23 6.16 21.48
C ARG A 364 -8.00 5.23 21.55
N ARG A 365 -8.07 4.16 22.35
CA ARG A 365 -6.93 3.28 22.64
C ARG A 365 -6.55 2.36 21.47
N PHE A 366 -7.52 1.88 20.71
CA PHE A 366 -7.32 0.80 19.74
C PHE A 366 -7.36 1.24 18.28
N TYR A 367 -7.73 2.49 18.00
CA TYR A 367 -7.99 2.96 16.64
C TYR A 367 -7.03 4.07 16.23
N ARG A 368 -6.73 4.13 14.94
CA ARG A 368 -5.90 5.16 14.32
C ARG A 368 -6.56 5.59 13.01
N PHE A 369 -7.20 6.75 13.02
CA PHE A 369 -8.06 7.19 11.94
C PHE A 369 -7.57 8.49 11.32
N HIS A 370 -7.91 8.65 10.05
CA HIS A 370 -7.78 9.90 9.32
C HIS A 370 -8.76 10.94 9.85
N ASP A 371 -8.26 12.15 10.02
CA ASP A 371 -9.06 13.33 10.26
C ASP A 371 -8.50 14.53 9.52
N LEU A 372 -9.37 15.52 9.29
CA LEU A 372 -8.99 16.79 8.72
C LEU A 372 -8.43 17.73 9.79
N TYR A 373 -7.46 18.52 9.38
CA TYR A 373 -6.80 19.54 10.17
C TYR A 373 -6.69 20.82 9.34
N LEU A 374 -6.74 21.95 10.03
CA LEU A 374 -6.47 23.27 9.47
C LEU A 374 -5.14 23.77 10.03
N PHE A 375 -4.24 24.19 9.15
CA PHE A 375 -2.99 24.85 9.52
C PHE A 375 -3.11 26.34 9.21
N ASP A 376 -3.19 27.16 10.25
CA ASP A 376 -3.22 28.62 10.14
C ASP A 376 -1.84 29.13 9.72
N LEU A 377 -1.75 29.84 8.59
CA LEU A 377 -0.48 30.29 8.03
C LEU A 377 0.13 31.47 8.80
N ALA A 378 -0.70 32.32 9.39
CA ALA A 378 -0.26 33.48 10.16
C ALA A 378 0.24 33.09 11.55
N GLU A 379 -0.54 32.27 12.27
CA GLU A 379 -0.21 31.78 13.61
C GLU A 379 0.78 30.59 13.57
N ARG A 380 0.96 29.95 12.41
CA ARG A 380 1.70 28.69 12.23
C ARG A 380 1.21 27.59 13.17
N LYS A 381 -0.11 27.48 13.26
CA LYS A 381 -0.79 26.64 14.25
C LYS A 381 -1.67 25.60 13.58
N LEU A 382 -1.45 24.35 13.96
CA LEU A 382 -2.27 23.23 13.52
C LEU A 382 -3.45 23.01 14.48
N SER A 383 -4.67 23.02 13.94
CA SER A 383 -5.91 22.73 14.65
C SER A 383 -6.64 21.56 14.01
N ARG A 384 -7.23 20.68 14.83
CA ARG A 384 -8.00 19.53 14.35
C ARG A 384 -9.43 19.97 14.01
N LEU A 385 -9.91 19.63 12.81
CA LEU A 385 -11.26 19.96 12.34
C LEU A 385 -12.25 18.82 12.64
N THR A 386 -11.86 17.57 12.37
CA THR A 386 -12.73 16.40 12.59
C THR A 386 -12.12 15.43 13.61
N GLN A 387 -12.93 14.59 14.25
CA GLN A 387 -12.44 13.59 15.20
C GLN A 387 -13.06 12.21 14.99
N GLY A 388 -12.23 11.24 14.61
CA GLY A 388 -12.67 9.87 14.32
C GLY A 388 -13.59 9.79 13.10
N ALA A 389 -13.56 10.79 12.23
CA ALA A 389 -14.45 10.89 11.08
C ALA A 389 -13.99 10.04 9.89
N ARG A 390 -12.70 9.65 9.88
CA ARG A 390 -12.06 8.80 8.85
C ARG A 390 -12.05 9.45 7.47
N VAL A 391 -11.88 10.77 7.46
CA VAL A 391 -11.95 11.60 6.24
C VAL A 391 -10.57 12.13 5.86
N TRP A 392 -10.26 12.12 4.57
CA TRP A 392 -8.96 12.47 4.01
C TRP A 392 -9.09 12.99 2.56
N ASP A 393 -7.98 13.49 2.00
CA ASP A 393 -7.93 14.06 0.64
C ASP A 393 -8.98 15.16 0.39
N ALA A 394 -9.24 16.00 1.40
CA ALA A 394 -10.22 17.07 1.32
C ALA A 394 -9.77 18.22 0.39
N ASP A 395 -10.75 18.80 -0.29
CA ASP A 395 -10.61 19.98 -1.14
C ASP A 395 -11.74 20.96 -0.81
N LEU A 396 -11.41 22.23 -0.58
CA LEU A 396 -12.34 23.26 -0.15
C LEU A 396 -13.01 23.91 -1.36
N SER A 397 -14.33 24.08 -1.32
CA SER A 397 -15.08 24.75 -2.36
C SER A 397 -14.57 26.19 -2.58
N PRO A 398 -14.63 26.73 -3.80
CA PRO A 398 -14.16 28.09 -4.09
C PRO A 398 -14.82 29.19 -3.25
N ASP A 399 -16.05 28.97 -2.76
CA ASP A 399 -16.75 29.88 -1.86
C ASP A 399 -16.33 29.73 -0.37
N GLY A 400 -15.46 28.76 -0.07
CA GLY A 400 -14.94 28.48 1.26
C GLY A 400 -15.96 27.90 2.24
N THR A 401 -17.08 27.35 1.77
CA THR A 401 -18.19 26.92 2.66
C THR A 401 -18.24 25.41 2.92
N ARG A 402 -17.70 24.58 2.02
CA ARG A 402 -17.85 23.12 2.06
C ARG A 402 -16.62 22.42 1.52
N PHE A 403 -16.29 21.26 2.08
CA PHE A 403 -15.25 20.38 1.54
C PHE A 403 -15.88 19.23 0.77
N VAL A 404 -15.22 18.78 -0.28
CA VAL A 404 -15.37 17.41 -0.78
C VAL A 404 -14.20 16.58 -0.26
N ALA A 405 -14.43 15.35 0.20
CA ALA A 405 -13.39 14.50 0.77
C ALA A 405 -13.69 13.02 0.51
N VAL A 406 -12.70 12.16 0.79
CA VAL A 406 -12.87 10.70 0.84
C VAL A 406 -13.06 10.28 2.28
N ARG A 407 -13.98 9.35 2.52
CA ARG A 407 -14.22 8.71 3.82
C ARG A 407 -14.00 7.22 3.74
N THR A 408 -13.19 6.69 4.65
CA THR A 408 -12.95 5.25 4.79
C THR A 408 -13.83 4.67 5.89
N GLU A 409 -14.67 3.69 5.58
CA GLU A 409 -15.49 2.99 6.57
C GLU A 409 -15.69 1.54 6.15
N LYS A 410 -15.40 0.58 7.04
CA LYS A 410 -15.61 -0.86 6.81
C LYS A 410 -15.05 -1.31 5.47
N GLY A 411 -13.79 -0.98 5.20
CA GLY A 411 -13.10 -1.38 3.97
C GLY A 411 -13.57 -0.70 2.69
N GLN A 412 -14.49 0.26 2.76
CA GLN A 412 -14.95 1.03 1.62
C GLN A 412 -14.41 2.46 1.67
N GLN A 413 -14.06 3.02 0.51
CA GLN A 413 -13.70 4.42 0.34
C GLN A 413 -14.80 5.10 -0.47
N ASN A 414 -15.48 6.08 0.13
CA ASN A 414 -16.60 6.79 -0.49
C ASN A 414 -16.41 8.31 -0.43
N LEU A 415 -17.04 9.04 -1.33
CA LEU A 415 -17.05 10.50 -1.35
C LEU A 415 -18.04 11.04 -0.33
N VAL A 416 -17.64 12.12 0.35
CA VAL A 416 -18.47 12.86 1.29
C VAL A 416 -18.33 14.36 1.05
N GLU A 417 -19.40 15.09 1.33
CA GLU A 417 -19.39 16.53 1.53
C GLU A 417 -19.31 16.84 3.02
N ILE A 418 -18.49 17.81 3.41
CA ILE A 418 -18.30 18.22 4.80
C ILE A 418 -18.53 19.73 4.88
N ASP A 419 -19.27 20.22 5.87
CA ASP A 419 -19.37 21.67 6.07
C ASP A 419 -18.03 22.29 6.53
N ARG A 420 -17.88 23.63 6.41
CA ARG A 420 -16.65 24.34 6.81
C ARG A 420 -16.20 24.02 8.24
N ARG A 421 -17.14 23.66 9.14
CA ARG A 421 -16.86 23.40 10.56
C ARG A 421 -16.50 21.95 10.85
N GLY A 422 -16.65 21.02 9.90
CA GLY A 422 -16.44 19.60 10.13
C GLY A 422 -17.54 18.92 10.95
N GLU A 423 -18.68 19.58 11.17
CA GLU A 423 -19.76 19.13 12.05
C GLU A 423 -20.77 18.25 11.29
N LYS A 424 -21.02 18.58 10.02
CA LYS A 424 -21.94 17.82 9.16
C LYS A 424 -21.18 17.13 8.04
N ILE A 425 -21.28 15.80 7.99
CA ILE A 425 -20.71 14.95 6.94
C ILE A 425 -21.86 14.28 6.19
N THR A 426 -21.98 14.55 4.89
CA THR A 426 -23.05 14.04 4.02
C THR A 426 -22.45 13.11 2.96
N PRO A 427 -22.86 11.83 2.88
CA PRO A 427 -22.38 10.93 1.82
C PRO A 427 -22.80 11.42 0.43
N LEU A 428 -21.87 11.38 -0.52
CA LEU A 428 -22.10 11.67 -1.94
C LEU A 428 -22.07 10.40 -2.80
N SER A 429 -21.36 9.36 -2.35
CA SER A 429 -21.33 8.04 -3.01
C SER A 429 -21.64 6.92 -2.01
N PHE A 430 -22.08 5.78 -2.55
CA PHE A 430 -22.48 4.59 -1.78
C PHE A 430 -21.95 3.30 -2.41
N SER A 431 -20.68 3.27 -2.84
CA SER A 431 -20.10 2.03 -3.36
C SER A 431 -19.99 0.99 -2.23
N ASN A 432 -20.47 -0.21 -2.54
CA ASN A 432 -20.28 -1.43 -1.76
C ASN A 432 -19.52 -2.52 -2.53
N ASP A 433 -19.09 -2.25 -3.78
CA ASP A 433 -18.52 -3.24 -4.70
C ASP A 433 -16.99 -3.27 -4.70
N GLY A 434 -16.36 -2.55 -3.76
CA GLY A 434 -14.91 -2.38 -3.67
C GLY A 434 -14.37 -1.23 -4.52
N THR A 435 -15.24 -0.37 -5.05
CA THR A 435 -14.80 0.86 -5.73
C THR A 435 -14.11 1.79 -4.73
N ALA A 436 -12.95 2.32 -5.12
CA ALA A 436 -12.15 3.23 -4.30
C ALA A 436 -12.00 4.60 -4.99
N TYR A 437 -12.34 5.67 -4.26
CA TYR A 437 -12.20 7.06 -4.72
C TYR A 437 -10.98 7.72 -4.08
N ALA A 438 -10.34 8.63 -4.81
CA ALA A 438 -9.22 9.42 -4.29
C ALA A 438 -9.14 10.82 -4.93
N THR A 439 -8.52 11.77 -4.23
CA THR A 439 -8.23 13.13 -4.73
C THR A 439 -9.39 13.87 -5.41
N PRO A 440 -10.54 14.06 -4.75
CA PRO A 440 -11.57 14.92 -5.29
C PRO A 440 -11.10 16.38 -5.37
N ARG A 441 -11.42 17.10 -6.45
CA ARG A 441 -11.10 18.53 -6.65
C ARG A 441 -12.29 19.29 -7.24
N TRP A 442 -12.73 20.32 -6.53
CA TRP A 442 -13.73 21.27 -7.00
C TRP A 442 -13.28 21.95 -8.30
N SER A 443 -14.23 22.15 -9.20
CA SER A 443 -14.05 23.05 -10.32
C SER A 443 -13.92 24.50 -9.81
N PRO A 444 -13.17 25.37 -10.52
CA PRO A 444 -12.97 26.76 -10.07
C PRO A 444 -14.26 27.58 -9.90
N ASP A 445 -15.34 27.20 -10.58
CA ASP A 445 -16.66 27.82 -10.46
C ASP A 445 -17.51 27.26 -9.30
N GLY A 446 -17.06 26.19 -8.63
CA GLY A 446 -17.72 25.55 -7.51
C GLY A 446 -18.98 24.74 -7.85
N THR A 447 -19.25 24.50 -9.15
CA THR A 447 -20.48 23.80 -9.58
C THR A 447 -20.31 22.28 -9.68
N SER A 448 -19.07 21.80 -9.82
CA SER A 448 -18.75 20.39 -10.04
C SER A 448 -17.44 20.02 -9.35
N PHE A 449 -17.12 18.72 -9.29
CA PHE A 449 -15.79 18.27 -8.88
C PHE A 449 -15.37 17.05 -9.68
N VAL A 450 -14.06 16.89 -9.86
CA VAL A 450 -13.45 15.71 -10.48
C VAL A 450 -12.85 14.82 -9.39
N THR A 451 -12.78 13.52 -9.61
CA THR A 451 -12.13 12.59 -8.68
C THR A 451 -11.58 11.39 -9.45
N SER A 452 -10.58 10.72 -8.88
CA SER A 452 -10.12 9.44 -9.41
C SER A 452 -10.96 8.30 -8.85
N VAL A 453 -11.23 7.29 -9.67
CA VAL A 453 -12.02 6.13 -9.29
C VAL A 453 -11.33 4.84 -9.73
N LYS A 454 -11.26 3.88 -8.83
CA LYS A 454 -10.70 2.55 -9.07
C LYS A 454 -11.80 1.51 -8.91
N GLY A 455 -12.11 0.80 -10.00
CA GLY A 455 -12.97 -0.38 -9.96
C GLY A 455 -12.17 -1.67 -9.69
N LYS A 456 -12.62 -2.79 -10.27
CA LYS A 456 -11.99 -4.12 -10.10
C LYS A 456 -10.79 -4.38 -11.04
N THR A 457 -10.12 -3.33 -11.48
CA THR A 457 -8.97 -3.42 -12.39
C THR A 457 -7.81 -2.59 -11.84
N PRO A 458 -6.55 -2.86 -12.24
CA PRO A 458 -5.42 -2.02 -11.86
C PRO A 458 -5.52 -0.56 -12.30
N ALA A 459 -6.31 -0.25 -13.34
CA ALA A 459 -6.54 1.09 -13.86
C ALA A 459 -7.25 2.02 -12.87
N ARG A 460 -7.05 3.32 -13.06
CA ARG A 460 -7.77 4.40 -12.35
C ARG A 460 -8.31 5.37 -13.39
N ASP A 461 -9.63 5.54 -13.34
CA ASP A 461 -10.37 6.42 -14.23
C ASP A 461 -10.55 7.78 -13.57
N LEU A 462 -10.81 8.82 -14.37
CA LEU A 462 -11.27 10.12 -13.85
C LEU A 462 -12.74 10.29 -14.14
N VAL A 463 -13.50 10.75 -13.14
CA VAL A 463 -14.93 11.03 -13.27
C VAL A 463 -15.27 12.42 -12.76
N LEU A 464 -16.25 13.07 -13.39
CA LEU A 464 -16.79 14.36 -13.04
C LEU A 464 -18.15 14.20 -12.36
N TYR A 465 -18.35 14.87 -11.23
CA TYR A 465 -19.63 15.03 -10.56
C TYR A 465 -20.10 16.47 -10.72
N ASP A 466 -21.25 16.67 -11.37
CA ASP A 466 -21.84 17.98 -11.69
C ASP A 466 -23.03 18.34 -10.78
N GLY A 467 -23.06 17.76 -9.57
CA GLY A 467 -24.18 17.89 -8.65
C GLY A 467 -25.35 16.92 -8.92
N THR A 468 -25.27 16.10 -9.97
CA THR A 468 -26.18 14.96 -10.16
C THR A 468 -25.72 13.74 -9.35
N ALA A 469 -26.63 12.78 -9.15
CA ALA A 469 -26.31 11.54 -8.43
C ALA A 469 -25.41 10.57 -9.23
N THR A 470 -25.16 10.83 -10.52
CA THR A 470 -24.45 9.92 -11.41
C THR A 470 -23.19 10.59 -11.96
N PRO A 471 -22.00 10.03 -11.71
CA PRO A 471 -20.76 10.59 -12.26
C PRO A 471 -20.68 10.46 -13.78
N HIS A 472 -20.05 11.44 -14.41
CA HIS A 472 -19.70 11.45 -15.84
C HIS A 472 -18.24 10.98 -16.03
N PRO A 473 -18.00 9.85 -16.71
CA PRO A 473 -16.65 9.42 -17.01
C PRO A 473 -15.90 10.43 -17.90
N LEU A 474 -14.71 10.82 -17.46
CA LEU A 474 -13.80 11.69 -18.21
C LEU A 474 -12.76 10.88 -18.98
N LEU A 475 -12.08 9.95 -18.30
CA LEU A 475 -11.01 9.11 -18.84
C LEU A 475 -11.19 7.67 -18.36
N CYS A 476 -11.04 6.72 -19.26
CA CYS A 476 -11.23 5.28 -19.05
C CYS A 476 -10.37 4.46 -20.05
N ASP A 477 -9.13 4.90 -20.23
CA ASP A 477 -8.18 4.39 -21.24
C ASP A 477 -7.38 3.17 -20.74
N GLY A 478 -7.73 2.62 -19.57
CA GLY A 478 -7.04 1.50 -18.95
C GLY A 478 -5.72 1.88 -18.26
N ALA A 479 -5.33 3.16 -18.29
CA ALA A 479 -4.18 3.66 -17.55
C ALA A 479 -4.56 4.01 -16.10
N ARG A 480 -3.57 4.32 -15.27
CA ARG A 480 -3.77 4.90 -13.95
C ARG A 480 -3.72 6.41 -14.07
N ASN A 481 -4.89 7.04 -14.14
CA ASN A 481 -5.02 8.50 -14.18
C ASN A 481 -5.25 9.00 -12.75
N LEU A 482 -4.28 9.74 -12.21
CA LEU A 482 -4.17 10.07 -10.79
C LEU A 482 -4.12 11.58 -10.58
N GLN A 483 -4.50 12.03 -9.37
CA GLN A 483 -4.18 13.36 -8.85
C GLN A 483 -4.61 14.50 -9.79
N PRO A 484 -5.88 14.56 -10.22
CA PRO A 484 -6.37 15.62 -11.09
C PRO A 484 -6.22 17.00 -10.44
N THR A 485 -6.06 18.04 -11.25
CA THR A 485 -6.12 19.46 -10.84
C THR A 485 -6.65 20.31 -11.98
N TRP A 486 -7.46 21.32 -11.65
CA TRP A 486 -8.03 22.24 -12.63
C TRP A 486 -7.07 23.39 -12.93
N SER A 487 -7.04 23.85 -14.17
CA SER A 487 -6.50 25.19 -14.45
C SER A 487 -7.39 26.26 -13.80
N PRO A 488 -6.84 27.40 -13.35
CA PRO A 488 -7.61 28.47 -12.71
C PRO A 488 -8.80 28.99 -13.53
N ASP A 489 -8.75 28.88 -14.85
CA ASP A 489 -9.82 29.27 -15.78
C ASP A 489 -10.84 28.14 -16.07
N GLY A 490 -10.65 26.95 -15.49
CA GLY A 490 -11.50 25.78 -15.68
C GLY A 490 -11.39 25.10 -17.04
N ARG A 491 -10.51 25.56 -17.95
CA ARG A 491 -10.41 25.03 -19.31
C ARG A 491 -9.71 23.67 -19.38
N PHE A 492 -8.64 23.51 -18.62
CA PHE A 492 -7.79 22.33 -18.63
C PHE A 492 -7.90 21.56 -17.33
N LEU A 493 -7.85 20.23 -17.45
CA LEU A 493 -7.68 19.32 -16.33
C LEU A 493 -6.32 18.65 -16.46
N LEU A 494 -5.39 18.96 -15.56
CA LEU A 494 -4.09 18.31 -15.48
C LEU A 494 -4.16 17.08 -14.57
N TYR A 495 -3.40 16.04 -14.90
CA TYR A 495 -3.37 14.80 -14.12
C TYR A 495 -2.09 14.00 -14.43
N ALA A 496 -1.70 13.11 -13.52
CA ALA A 496 -0.63 12.15 -13.76
C ALA A 496 -1.22 10.89 -14.43
N SER A 497 -0.51 10.33 -15.42
CA SER A 497 -0.94 9.09 -16.10
C SER A 497 0.25 8.23 -16.47
N ASP A 498 0.13 6.92 -16.25
CA ASP A 498 1.15 5.93 -16.57
C ASP A 498 0.93 5.23 -17.92
N ARG A 499 0.10 5.79 -18.80
CA ARG A 499 -0.27 5.22 -20.12
C ARG A 499 0.90 4.85 -21.04
N THR A 500 2.08 5.43 -20.83
CA THR A 500 3.31 5.11 -21.59
C THR A 500 4.24 4.14 -20.85
N GLY A 501 3.79 3.56 -19.74
CA GLY A 501 4.60 2.76 -18.80
C GLY A 501 5.42 3.61 -17.82
N ILE A 502 5.37 4.94 -17.94
CA ILE A 502 6.02 5.91 -17.06
C ILE A 502 5.02 7.00 -16.73
N SER A 503 4.83 7.29 -15.43
CA SER A 503 3.96 8.37 -15.00
C SER A 503 4.45 9.71 -15.55
N ASN A 504 3.60 10.35 -16.35
CA ASN A 504 3.81 11.68 -16.91
C ASN A 504 2.60 12.55 -16.63
N LEU A 505 2.77 13.87 -16.73
CA LEU A 505 1.66 14.80 -16.67
C LEU A 505 1.00 14.92 -18.04
N TYR A 506 -0.32 14.94 -18.02
CA TYR A 506 -1.17 15.17 -19.16
C TYR A 506 -2.19 16.25 -18.83
N ALA A 507 -2.72 16.89 -19.88
CA ALA A 507 -3.79 17.87 -19.78
C ALA A 507 -4.95 17.46 -20.70
N LEU A 508 -6.17 17.47 -20.18
CA LEU A 508 -7.39 17.36 -20.97
C LEU A 508 -7.97 18.77 -21.17
N ASP A 509 -8.09 19.21 -22.42
CA ASP A 509 -8.84 20.42 -22.78
C ASP A 509 -10.33 20.07 -22.88
N LEU A 510 -11.11 20.54 -21.92
CA LEU A 510 -12.53 20.21 -21.80
C LEU A 510 -13.39 20.86 -22.90
N SER A 511 -12.87 21.87 -23.59
CA SER A 511 -13.59 22.53 -24.69
C SER A 511 -13.51 21.75 -26.00
N SER A 512 -12.43 20.98 -26.20
CA SER A 512 -12.15 20.27 -27.45
C SER A 512 -12.06 18.76 -27.30
N ASP A 513 -12.17 18.25 -26.07
CA ASP A 513 -11.91 16.86 -25.69
C ASP A 513 -10.50 16.37 -26.06
N THR A 514 -9.55 17.28 -26.29
CA THR A 514 -8.19 16.94 -26.72
C THR A 514 -7.30 16.67 -25.51
N ILE A 515 -6.52 15.59 -25.57
CA ILE A 515 -5.51 15.28 -24.58
C ILE A 515 -4.14 15.74 -25.10
N TYR A 516 -3.39 16.37 -24.21
CA TYR A 516 -2.02 16.82 -24.44
C TYR A 516 -1.07 16.13 -23.45
N GLN A 517 0.12 15.79 -23.92
CA GLN A 517 1.23 15.38 -23.09
C GLN A 517 2.00 16.61 -22.62
N VAL A 518 2.06 16.81 -21.31
CA VAL A 518 2.70 17.98 -20.66
C VAL A 518 4.14 17.66 -20.29
N THR A 519 4.43 16.43 -19.86
CA THR A 519 5.80 15.98 -19.59
C THR A 519 6.14 14.69 -20.34
N ASN A 520 7.44 14.48 -20.54
CA ASN A 520 8.02 13.23 -21.03
C ASN A 520 9.32 12.98 -20.27
N VAL A 521 9.23 12.35 -19.09
CA VAL A 521 10.34 12.19 -18.14
C VAL A 521 10.84 10.76 -18.03
N VAL A 522 12.07 10.59 -17.55
CA VAL A 522 12.67 9.28 -17.23
C VAL A 522 12.28 8.83 -15.83
N GLY A 523 12.23 9.77 -14.89
CA GLY A 523 12.04 9.52 -13.46
C GLY A 523 10.59 9.32 -13.05
N GLY A 524 9.63 9.99 -13.67
CA GLY A 524 8.22 9.98 -13.27
C GLY A 524 7.77 11.34 -12.74
N ALA A 525 6.56 11.77 -13.10
CA ALA A 525 5.95 13.03 -12.70
C ALA A 525 4.56 12.80 -12.10
N PHE A 526 4.28 13.47 -10.98
CA PHE A 526 3.12 13.26 -10.11
C PHE A 526 2.63 14.58 -9.52
N GLU A 527 1.41 14.59 -8.99
CA GLU A 527 0.83 15.66 -8.16
C GLU A 527 1.00 17.06 -8.78
N PRO A 528 0.47 17.30 -10.00
CA PRO A 528 0.54 18.61 -10.61
C PRO A 528 -0.27 19.65 -9.82
N THR A 529 0.18 20.89 -9.87
CA THR A 529 -0.57 22.09 -9.48
C THR A 529 -0.17 23.24 -10.40
N ILE A 530 -1.05 24.21 -10.61
CA ILE A 530 -0.86 25.33 -11.54
C ILE A 530 -0.87 26.63 -10.75
N SER A 531 0.03 27.55 -11.09
CA SER A 531 0.07 28.86 -10.44
C SER A 531 -1.22 29.66 -10.74
N PRO A 532 -1.71 30.50 -9.80
CA PRO A 532 -2.93 31.28 -10.01
C PRO A 532 -2.91 32.17 -11.26
N ASP A 533 -1.72 32.68 -11.61
CA ASP A 533 -1.49 33.52 -12.79
C ASP A 533 -1.37 32.72 -14.12
N ARG A 534 -1.34 31.38 -14.05
CA ARG A 534 -1.19 30.45 -15.18
C ARG A 534 0.13 30.62 -15.94
N HIS A 535 1.23 30.88 -15.23
CA HIS A 535 2.57 30.90 -15.82
C HIS A 535 3.40 29.65 -15.52
N GLU A 536 3.11 28.96 -14.41
CA GLU A 536 3.91 27.83 -13.95
C GLU A 536 3.05 26.61 -13.57
N ILE A 537 3.65 25.43 -13.75
CA ILE A 537 3.19 24.15 -13.25
C ILE A 537 4.25 23.67 -12.25
N ALA A 538 3.84 23.40 -11.02
CA ALA A 538 4.65 22.66 -10.06
C ALA A 538 4.21 21.20 -10.03
N TYR A 539 5.16 20.30 -9.89
CA TYR A 539 4.88 18.87 -9.78
C TYR A 539 5.94 18.15 -8.94
N VAL A 540 5.61 16.95 -8.49
CA VAL A 540 6.53 16.05 -7.79
C VAL A 540 7.21 15.14 -8.81
N GLY A 541 8.53 15.27 -8.94
CA GLY A 541 9.36 14.42 -9.80
C GLY A 541 10.18 13.42 -9.01
N TYR A 542 10.48 12.27 -9.61
CA TYR A 542 11.21 11.18 -8.95
C TYR A 542 12.64 11.00 -9.50
N HIS A 543 13.58 10.70 -8.59
CA HIS A 543 14.96 10.28 -8.86
C HIS A 543 15.38 9.17 -7.89
N ALA A 544 16.61 8.66 -7.99
CA ALA A 544 16.99 7.46 -7.25
C ALA A 544 17.10 7.67 -5.72
N GLU A 545 17.15 8.91 -5.24
CA GLU A 545 17.11 9.21 -3.81
C GLU A 545 15.72 9.61 -3.31
N GLY A 546 14.70 9.70 -4.19
CA GLY A 546 13.30 9.93 -3.83
C GLY A 546 12.62 11.01 -4.64
N PHE A 547 11.74 11.77 -3.99
CA PHE A 547 10.91 12.78 -4.64
C PHE A 547 11.41 14.20 -4.40
N ASP A 548 11.11 15.10 -5.33
CA ASP A 548 11.40 16.53 -5.24
C ASP A 548 10.40 17.38 -6.04
N ILE A 549 10.37 18.69 -5.78
CA ILE A 549 9.58 19.66 -6.53
C ILE A 549 10.30 20.05 -7.81
N TYR A 550 9.55 20.03 -8.91
CA TYR A 550 9.95 20.49 -10.22
C TYR A 550 8.99 21.57 -10.71
N LEU A 551 9.50 22.53 -11.49
CA LEU A 551 8.71 23.59 -12.12
C LEU A 551 8.83 23.53 -13.65
N LEU A 552 7.71 23.72 -14.33
CA LEU A 552 7.61 23.78 -15.78
C LEU A 552 6.73 24.97 -16.19
N PRO A 553 7.03 25.70 -17.28
CA PRO A 553 6.12 26.73 -17.77
C PRO A 553 4.72 26.17 -18.11
N PHE A 554 3.66 26.88 -17.73
CA PHE A 554 2.31 26.62 -18.21
C PHE A 554 2.16 27.22 -19.61
N ALA A 555 2.47 26.42 -20.63
CA ALA A 555 2.43 26.84 -22.04
C ALA A 555 1.58 25.87 -22.90
N PRO A 556 0.24 25.91 -22.81
CA PRO A 556 -0.65 24.98 -23.51
C PRO A 556 -0.45 24.89 -25.02
N GLU A 557 -0.08 26.01 -25.65
CA GLU A 557 0.22 26.12 -27.07
C GLU A 557 1.42 25.28 -27.52
N GLY A 558 2.33 24.95 -26.60
CA GLY A 558 3.52 24.14 -26.85
C GLY A 558 3.34 22.65 -26.56
N TRP A 559 2.22 22.24 -25.98
CA TRP A 559 2.02 20.85 -25.59
C TRP A 559 1.74 19.93 -26.78
N LYS A 560 2.28 18.71 -26.71
CA LYS A 560 2.09 17.70 -27.75
C LYS A 560 0.70 17.09 -27.64
N SER A 561 -0.17 17.34 -28.62
CA SER A 561 -1.46 16.65 -28.71
C SER A 561 -1.25 15.16 -28.95
N ILE A 562 -1.98 14.33 -28.21
CA ILE A 562 -1.99 12.86 -28.37
C ILE A 562 -3.36 12.33 -28.80
N GLY A 563 -4.21 13.22 -29.33
CA GLY A 563 -5.55 12.91 -29.83
C GLY A 563 -6.66 13.29 -28.87
N ARG A 564 -7.91 13.03 -29.27
CA ARG A 564 -9.09 13.26 -28.43
C ARG A 564 -9.29 12.11 -27.44
N ARG A 565 -9.83 12.42 -26.26
CA ARG A 565 -10.27 11.37 -25.32
C ARG A 565 -11.27 10.46 -26.00
N GLN A 566 -11.14 9.16 -25.77
CA GLN A 566 -12.12 8.21 -26.24
C GLN A 566 -13.37 8.32 -25.37
N PRO A 567 -14.58 8.31 -25.96
CA PRO A 567 -15.79 8.19 -25.16
C PRO A 567 -15.72 6.91 -24.34
N CYS A 568 -15.95 7.03 -23.04
CA CYS A 568 -16.17 5.86 -22.20
C CYS A 568 -17.47 5.22 -22.66
N GLY A 569 -17.36 4.21 -23.53
CA GLY A 569 -18.51 3.44 -23.95
C GLY A 569 -19.23 2.92 -22.71
N LYS A 570 -20.57 2.88 -22.75
CA LYS A 570 -21.26 1.85 -21.97
C LYS A 570 -20.58 0.56 -22.39
N LYS A 571 -20.00 -0.20 -21.46
CA LYS A 571 -19.54 -1.57 -21.77
C LYS A 571 -20.66 -2.20 -22.60
N GLU A 572 -20.41 -2.45 -23.88
CA GLU A 572 -21.23 -3.37 -24.62
C GLU A 572 -21.15 -4.65 -23.79
N GLY A 573 -22.32 -5.13 -23.32
CA GLY A 573 -22.41 -6.49 -22.86
C GLY A 573 -21.95 -7.36 -24.01
N GLY A 574 -20.68 -7.77 -23.98
CA GLY A 574 -20.15 -8.78 -24.86
C GLY A 574 -20.98 -10.03 -24.63
N GLY A 575 -21.87 -10.29 -25.57
CA GLY A 575 -22.65 -11.51 -25.59
C GLY A 575 -21.71 -12.67 -25.83
N ASP A 576 -21.47 -13.47 -24.80
CA ASP A 576 -21.45 -14.90 -24.96
C ASP A 576 -22.82 -15.43 -24.51
N GLY A 577 -23.77 -15.40 -25.44
CA GLY A 577 -24.87 -16.34 -25.48
C GLY A 577 -24.35 -17.72 -25.88
N ALA A 578 -23.46 -18.29 -25.07
CA ALA A 578 -23.23 -19.73 -25.03
C ALA A 578 -23.94 -20.20 -23.76
N GLY A 579 -24.94 -21.09 -23.95
CA GLY A 579 -25.95 -21.44 -22.95
C GLY A 579 -25.46 -21.37 -21.51
N ALA A 580 -26.06 -20.45 -20.74
CA ALA A 580 -25.91 -20.45 -19.30
C ALA A 580 -26.41 -21.79 -18.78
N THR A 581 -25.47 -22.71 -18.55
CA THR A 581 -25.64 -23.77 -17.55
C THR A 581 -26.21 -23.06 -16.31
N PRO A 582 -27.32 -23.54 -15.73
CA PRO A 582 -27.88 -22.91 -14.54
C PRO A 582 -26.73 -22.72 -13.55
N ALA A 583 -26.53 -21.46 -13.10
CA ALA A 583 -25.58 -21.19 -12.04
C ALA A 583 -25.84 -22.22 -10.95
N ALA A 584 -24.79 -22.96 -10.57
CA ALA A 584 -24.89 -23.85 -9.44
C ALA A 584 -25.48 -23.02 -8.29
N PRO A 585 -26.43 -23.57 -7.50
CA PRO A 585 -26.96 -22.84 -6.35
C PRO A 585 -25.78 -22.30 -5.55
N ASP A 586 -25.85 -21.03 -5.14
CA ASP A 586 -24.82 -20.43 -4.29
C ASP A 586 -24.51 -21.43 -3.17
N PRO A 587 -23.23 -21.82 -2.99
CA PRO A 587 -22.89 -22.75 -1.95
C PRO A 587 -23.47 -22.24 -0.64
N ALA A 588 -24.03 -23.14 0.16
CA ALA A 588 -24.59 -22.76 1.44
C ALA A 588 -23.58 -21.89 2.19
N PRO A 589 -24.00 -20.74 2.77
CA PRO A 589 -23.07 -19.85 3.44
C PRO A 589 -22.27 -20.63 4.48
N PRO A 590 -20.95 -20.42 4.56
CA PRO A 590 -20.09 -21.20 5.43
C PRO A 590 -20.60 -21.12 6.87
N PRO A 591 -20.47 -22.21 7.64
CA PRO A 591 -20.98 -22.27 9.01
C PRO A 591 -20.39 -21.14 9.86
N GLU A 592 -21.25 -20.46 10.60
CA GLU A 592 -20.91 -19.28 11.38
C GLU A 592 -21.36 -19.45 12.85
N HIS A 593 -20.52 -19.01 13.80
CA HIS A 593 -20.85 -19.03 15.22
C HIS A 593 -20.19 -17.88 15.99
N PRO A 594 -20.67 -17.55 17.21
CA PRO A 594 -19.94 -16.65 18.11
C PRO A 594 -18.52 -17.15 18.36
N TYR A 595 -17.55 -16.23 18.49
CA TYR A 595 -16.16 -16.57 18.78
C TYR A 595 -16.04 -17.35 20.10
N ARG A 596 -15.16 -18.35 20.14
CA ARG A 596 -14.89 -19.18 21.31
C ARG A 596 -13.38 -19.24 21.53
N ALA A 597 -12.90 -18.63 22.61
CA ALA A 597 -11.46 -18.61 22.93
C ALA A 597 -10.84 -20.01 23.00
N ARG A 598 -11.57 -21.02 23.50
CA ARG A 598 -11.08 -22.40 23.58
C ARG A 598 -10.65 -23.00 22.24
N ASP A 599 -11.20 -22.51 21.14
CA ASP A 599 -10.92 -23.02 19.79
C ASP A 599 -9.52 -22.58 19.32
N THR A 600 -8.95 -21.52 19.92
CA THR A 600 -7.61 -20.99 19.60
C THR A 600 -6.64 -21.01 20.79
N LEU A 601 -7.12 -21.19 22.02
CA LEU A 601 -6.31 -21.36 23.22
C LEU A 601 -5.48 -22.65 23.21
N LEU A 602 -5.92 -23.67 22.45
CA LEU A 602 -5.29 -25.00 22.41
C LEU A 602 -4.52 -25.28 21.11
N PRO A 603 -3.42 -24.58 20.78
CA PRO A 603 -2.40 -25.17 19.91
C PRO A 603 -1.69 -26.30 20.67
N PRO A 604 -1.00 -27.25 20.00
CA PRO A 604 -0.10 -28.15 20.71
C PRO A 604 0.88 -27.30 21.51
N THR A 605 0.90 -27.53 22.83
CA THR A 605 1.61 -26.78 23.86
C THR A 605 2.97 -26.25 23.36
N VAL A 606 3.10 -24.93 23.21
CA VAL A 606 4.40 -24.34 22.89
C VAL A 606 5.23 -24.37 24.16
N LEU A 607 6.27 -25.21 24.15
CA LEU A 607 7.19 -25.37 25.28
C LEU A 607 8.46 -24.58 24.99
N PHE A 608 8.67 -23.49 25.72
CA PHE A 608 9.84 -22.64 25.64
C PHE A 608 10.95 -23.19 26.53
N PRO A 609 12.06 -23.69 25.98
CA PRO A 609 13.24 -23.95 26.79
C PRO A 609 13.79 -22.60 27.27
N ARG A 610 13.90 -22.45 28.58
CA ARG A 610 14.46 -21.25 29.22
C ARG A 610 15.72 -21.64 29.97
N PHE A 611 16.76 -20.85 29.76
CA PHE A 611 18.01 -20.95 30.49
C PHE A 611 18.22 -19.65 31.26
N GLU A 612 18.23 -19.74 32.57
CA GLU A 612 18.56 -18.62 33.45
C GLU A 612 19.86 -18.90 34.18
N GLN A 613 20.80 -17.97 34.12
CA GLN A 613 22.06 -18.05 34.87
C GLN A 613 22.00 -17.04 36.02
N GLY A 614 21.90 -17.54 37.24
CA GLY A 614 21.96 -16.75 38.46
C GLY A 614 23.36 -16.76 39.07
N SER A 615 23.56 -15.93 40.09
CA SER A 615 24.85 -15.82 40.81
C SER A 615 25.27 -17.11 41.55
N PHE A 616 24.34 -18.04 41.76
CA PHE A 616 24.57 -19.26 42.55
C PHE A 616 24.09 -20.56 41.87
N GLU A 617 23.30 -20.49 40.80
CA GLU A 617 22.80 -21.65 40.08
C GLU A 617 22.47 -21.33 38.62
N SER A 618 22.38 -22.36 37.80
CA SER A 618 21.83 -22.28 36.43
C SER A 618 20.56 -23.10 36.39
N VAL A 619 19.47 -22.50 35.93
CA VAL A 619 18.15 -23.13 35.83
C VAL A 619 17.84 -23.39 34.36
N ILE A 620 17.52 -24.64 34.04
CA ILE A 620 16.89 -25.02 32.78
C ILE A 620 15.43 -25.34 33.10
N SER A 621 14.51 -24.57 32.52
CA SER A 621 13.06 -24.80 32.66
C SER A 621 12.40 -24.92 31.29
N LEU A 622 11.19 -25.50 31.28
CA LEU A 622 10.27 -25.44 30.15
C LEU A 622 9.08 -24.59 30.57
N GLU A 623 8.85 -23.48 29.88
CA GLU A 623 7.70 -22.61 30.11
C GLU A 623 6.66 -22.81 29.00
N THR A 624 5.38 -22.64 29.31
CA THR A 624 4.32 -22.62 28.31
C THR A 624 3.45 -21.39 28.55
N ALA A 625 3.00 -20.77 27.47
CA ALA A 625 2.04 -19.68 27.50
C ALA A 625 0.96 -19.96 26.46
N MET A 626 -0.29 -19.67 26.80
CA MET A 626 -1.44 -19.80 25.91
C MET A 626 -2.02 -18.41 25.76
N ASN A 627 -2.34 -18.02 24.52
CA ASN A 627 -3.12 -16.83 24.23
C ASN A 627 -4.11 -17.18 23.13
N ASP A 628 -5.37 -16.81 23.32
CA ASP A 628 -6.36 -16.89 22.26
C ASP A 628 -6.04 -15.90 21.13
N VAL A 629 -6.59 -16.09 19.92
CA VAL A 629 -6.16 -15.29 18.74
C VAL A 629 -6.52 -13.81 18.87
N LEU A 630 -7.53 -13.51 19.69
CA LEU A 630 -7.93 -12.15 20.02
C LEU A 630 -7.13 -11.57 21.20
N GLY A 631 -6.34 -12.40 21.89
CA GLY A 631 -5.48 -12.01 23.00
C GLY A 631 -6.25 -11.43 24.19
N TYR A 632 -7.43 -11.99 24.45
CA TYR A 632 -8.27 -11.66 25.61
C TYR A 632 -8.04 -12.63 26.79
N HIS A 633 -7.50 -13.82 26.54
CA HIS A 633 -7.33 -14.92 27.48
C HIS A 633 -5.95 -15.55 27.39
#